data_AF-A0A3A9BE68-F1
#
_entry.id   AF-A0A3A9BE68-F1
#
_cell.length_a   1.000
_cell.length_b   1.000
_cell.length_c   1.000
_cell.angle_alpha   90.00
_cell.angle_beta   90.00
_cell.angle_gamma   90.00
#
_symmetry.space_group_name_H-M   'P 1'
#
loop_
_entity.id
_entity.type
_entity.pdbx_description
1 polymer ?
#
loop_
_entity_poly.entity_id
_entity_poly.type
_entity_poly.pdbx_seq_one_letter_code
_entity_poly.pdbx_strand_id
1 'polypeptide(L)'
;MKRRAIKSDWYTHRMPRNSKTHLRVRIELSEEDFVALAWSHVPTEMEDHWFMYFDGESFNFYRSWTGFCIYKAYMERTENGFVIQKVTVNRKEDQYAETCNRRDELLIEILISQALDRDASVLWEQFFEVE
;
A
#
# COMPACT_ATOMS: atom_id res chain seq x y z
N MET A 1 3.68 -3.92 -22.51
CA MET A 1 2.63 -2.87 -22.55
C MET A 1 2.18 -2.64 -21.11
N LYS A 2 2.40 -1.45 -20.54
CA LYS A 2 1.92 -1.16 -19.16
C LYS A 2 0.40 -1.00 -19.20
N ARG A 3 -0.32 -1.68 -18.30
CA ARG A 3 -1.76 -1.51 -18.10
C ARG A 3 -2.02 -1.32 -16.62
N ARG A 4 -3.09 -0.61 -16.29
CA ARG A 4 -3.57 -0.49 -14.91
C ARG A 4 -3.90 -1.86 -14.33
N ALA A 5 -3.36 -2.14 -13.15
CA ALA A 5 -3.72 -3.29 -12.35
C ALA A 5 -5.20 -3.22 -11.95
N ILE A 6 -5.90 -4.35 -12.03
CA ILE A 6 -7.30 -4.49 -11.59
C ILE A 6 -7.44 -5.68 -10.65
N LYS A 7 -8.52 -5.69 -9.87
CA LYS A 7 -8.78 -6.72 -8.87
C LYS A 7 -8.66 -8.17 -9.37
N SER A 8 -9.03 -8.43 -10.62
CA SER A 8 -8.99 -9.78 -11.22
C SER A 8 -7.60 -10.20 -11.72
N ASP A 9 -6.60 -9.31 -11.66
CA ASP A 9 -5.22 -9.62 -12.06
C ASP A 9 -4.51 -10.49 -11.03
N TRP A 10 -5.03 -10.59 -9.81
CA TRP A 10 -4.45 -11.39 -8.75
C TRP A 10 -5.52 -12.08 -7.90
N TYR A 11 -5.16 -13.20 -7.29
CA TYR A 11 -6.02 -13.83 -6.29
C TYR A 11 -6.04 -12.98 -5.01
N THR A 12 -7.21 -12.45 -4.65
CA THR A 12 -7.34 -11.49 -3.53
C THR A 12 -8.42 -11.90 -2.54
N HIS A 13 -8.09 -11.77 -1.25
CA HIS A 13 -9.00 -11.86 -0.13
C HIS A 13 -9.34 -10.47 0.40
N ARG A 14 -10.61 -10.28 0.77
CA ARG A 14 -11.06 -9.03 1.37
C ARG A 14 -10.41 -8.85 2.74
N MET A 15 -10.09 -7.59 3.06
CA MET A 15 -9.72 -7.22 4.43
C MET A 15 -10.85 -7.61 5.41
N PRO A 16 -10.52 -8.14 6.59
CA PRO A 16 -11.51 -8.53 7.59
C PRO A 16 -12.35 -7.34 8.06
N ARG A 17 -13.63 -7.61 8.36
CA ARG A 17 -14.58 -6.59 8.82
C ARG A 17 -14.27 -6.13 10.25
N ASN A 18 -13.97 -7.10 11.11
CA ASN A 18 -13.60 -6.95 12.51
C ASN A 18 -12.13 -7.38 12.60
N SER A 19 -11.26 -6.64 13.30
CA SER A 19 -9.79 -6.75 13.27
C SER A 19 -9.09 -5.88 12.22
N LYS A 20 -9.20 -4.57 12.40
CA LYS A 20 -8.49 -3.55 11.64
C LYS A 20 -8.21 -2.32 12.50
N THR A 21 -7.18 -1.59 12.17
CA THR A 21 -6.90 -0.26 12.76
C THR A 21 -6.83 0.81 11.67
N HIS A 22 -6.83 2.08 12.07
CA HIS A 22 -6.72 3.22 11.17
C HIS A 22 -5.55 4.08 11.59
N LEU A 23 -4.64 4.32 10.65
CA LEU A 23 -3.48 5.17 10.83
C LEU A 23 -3.72 6.50 10.10
N ARG A 24 -3.26 7.59 10.71
CA ARG A 24 -3.19 8.89 10.04
C ARG A 24 -1.79 9.03 9.50
N VAL A 25 -1.68 9.14 8.19
CA VAL A 25 -0.42 9.37 7.49
C VAL A 25 -0.56 10.65 6.69
N ARG A 26 0.54 11.12 6.09
CA ARG A 26 0.47 12.22 5.11
C ARG A 26 1.49 11.97 4.02
N ILE A 27 1.04 11.45 2.89
CA ILE A 27 1.88 11.21 1.71
C ILE A 27 1.28 12.01 0.57
N GLU A 28 2.01 13.03 0.13
CA GLU A 28 1.63 13.88 -1.00
C GLU A 28 1.98 13.19 -2.31
N LEU A 29 1.07 13.26 -3.28
CA LEU A 29 1.22 12.69 -4.61
C LEU A 29 0.86 13.77 -5.63
N SER A 30 1.74 14.01 -6.60
CA SER A 30 1.36 14.79 -7.78
C SER A 30 0.33 14.04 -8.63
N GLU A 31 -0.23 14.69 -9.65
CA GLU A 31 -1.09 13.99 -10.60
C GLU A 31 -0.31 12.88 -11.35
N GLU A 32 0.96 13.13 -11.68
CA GLU A 32 1.86 12.16 -12.30
C GLU A 32 2.14 10.97 -11.36
N ASP A 33 2.37 11.23 -10.07
CA ASP A 33 2.56 10.17 -9.09
C ASP A 33 1.32 9.27 -8.98
N PHE A 34 0.13 9.87 -8.91
CA PHE A 34 -1.11 9.11 -8.86
C PHE A 34 -1.26 8.20 -10.09
N VAL A 35 -1.00 8.74 -11.28
CA VAL A 35 -1.05 7.97 -12.52
C VAL A 35 0.00 6.87 -12.50
N ALA A 36 1.26 7.17 -12.14
CA ALA A 36 2.34 6.19 -12.06
C ALA A 36 1.99 5.05 -11.08
N LEU A 37 1.44 5.39 -9.91
CA LEU A 37 1.04 4.44 -8.89
C LEU A 37 -0.18 3.60 -9.31
N ALA A 38 -1.14 4.19 -10.01
CA ALA A 38 -2.30 3.45 -10.56
C ALA A 38 -1.92 2.54 -11.74
N TRP A 39 -0.83 2.84 -12.43
CA TRP A 39 -0.27 2.07 -13.54
C TRP A 39 0.99 1.30 -13.13
N SER A 40 1.22 1.14 -11.82
CA SER A 40 2.34 0.40 -11.28
C SER A 40 2.23 -1.08 -11.61
N HIS A 41 3.35 -1.79 -11.46
CA HIS A 41 3.53 -3.16 -11.92
C HIS A 41 2.50 -4.12 -11.30
N VAL A 42 1.86 -4.93 -12.15
CA VAL A 42 1.19 -6.17 -11.70
C VAL A 42 2.30 -7.20 -11.50
N PRO A 43 2.49 -7.75 -10.29
CA PRO A 43 3.48 -8.79 -10.02
C PRO A 43 3.44 -9.89 -11.07
N THR A 44 4.61 -10.29 -11.55
CA THR A 44 4.72 -11.43 -12.47
C THR A 44 5.05 -12.72 -11.72
N GLU A 45 5.64 -12.61 -10.53
CA GLU A 45 6.14 -13.74 -9.73
C GLU A 45 5.84 -13.53 -8.23
N MET A 46 6.04 -14.57 -7.41
CA MET A 46 5.75 -14.51 -5.96
C MET A 46 6.75 -13.63 -5.18
N GLU A 47 7.95 -13.46 -5.73
CA GLU A 47 9.09 -12.70 -5.23
C GLU A 47 8.81 -11.19 -5.16
N ASP A 48 7.82 -10.70 -5.91
CA ASP A 48 7.40 -9.29 -5.87
C ASP A 48 6.68 -8.93 -4.56
N HIS A 49 6.39 -9.91 -3.70
CA HIS A 49 5.85 -9.82 -2.34
C HIS A 49 4.51 -9.07 -2.12
N TRP A 50 4.14 -8.17 -3.01
CA TRP A 50 3.02 -7.24 -2.89
C TRP A 50 2.32 -7.06 -4.24
N PHE A 51 0.99 -7.17 -4.23
CA PHE A 51 0.13 -6.75 -5.33
C PHE A 51 -0.62 -5.49 -4.90
N MET A 52 -0.71 -4.49 -5.79
CA MET A 52 -1.51 -3.29 -5.52
C MET A 52 -2.39 -2.90 -6.70
N TYR A 53 -3.55 -2.32 -6.40
CA TYR A 53 -4.36 -1.62 -7.41
C TYR A 53 -5.23 -0.54 -6.78
N PHE A 54 -5.60 0.45 -7.58
CA PHE A 54 -6.57 1.47 -7.22
C PHE A 54 -7.99 1.02 -7.57
N ASP A 55 -8.91 1.01 -6.60
CA ASP A 55 -10.30 0.60 -6.80
C ASP A 55 -11.28 1.75 -7.10
N GLY A 56 -10.78 2.99 -7.14
CA GLY A 56 -11.59 4.21 -7.28
C GLY A 56 -11.70 5.02 -5.99
N GLU A 57 -11.43 4.40 -4.85
CA GLU A 57 -11.48 5.04 -3.52
C GLU A 57 -10.13 4.97 -2.81
N SER A 58 -9.41 3.85 -2.95
CA SER A 58 -8.16 3.59 -2.23
C SER A 58 -7.17 2.76 -3.05
N PHE A 59 -5.89 2.94 -2.77
CA PHE A 59 -4.87 1.97 -3.15
C PHE A 59 -4.91 0.80 -2.17
N ASN A 60 -5.15 -0.41 -2.69
CA ASN A 60 -5.26 -1.62 -1.90
C ASN A 60 -3.99 -2.46 -2.06
N PHE A 61 -3.34 -2.81 -0.95
CA PHE A 61 -2.09 -3.59 -0.94
C PHE A 61 -2.36 -4.99 -0.40
N TYR A 62 -1.91 -5.99 -1.14
CA TYR A 62 -2.11 -7.41 -0.88
C TYR A 62 -0.77 -8.12 -0.83
N ARG A 63 -0.62 -9.12 0.04
CA ARG A 63 0.52 -10.04 -0.06
C ARG A 63 0.34 -10.93 -1.30
N SER A 64 1.34 -11.02 -2.16
CA SER A 64 1.25 -11.78 -3.41
C SER A 64 0.96 -13.27 -3.17
N TRP A 65 1.58 -13.87 -2.15
CA TRP A 65 1.50 -15.31 -1.92
C TRP A 65 0.28 -15.80 -1.12
N THR A 66 -0.38 -14.94 -0.35
CA THR A 66 -1.64 -15.29 0.34
C THR A 66 -2.86 -14.63 -0.25
N GLY A 67 -2.69 -13.52 -0.98
CA GLY A 67 -3.80 -12.68 -1.42
C GLY A 67 -4.45 -11.86 -0.30
N PHE A 68 -3.94 -11.85 0.94
CA PHE A 68 -4.55 -11.08 2.02
C PHE A 68 -4.34 -9.58 1.84
N CYS A 69 -5.42 -8.81 1.93
CA CYS A 69 -5.38 -7.36 1.94
C CYS A 69 -4.82 -6.87 3.29
N ILE A 70 -3.67 -6.22 3.25
CA ILE A 70 -2.98 -5.70 4.44
C ILE A 70 -3.29 -4.23 4.63
N TYR A 71 -3.20 -3.44 3.55
CA TYR A 71 -3.41 -2.00 3.61
C TYR A 71 -4.49 -1.52 2.63
N LYS A 72 -5.24 -0.51 3.06
CA LYS A 72 -6.06 0.34 2.19
C LYS A 72 -5.67 1.78 2.44
N ALA A 73 -4.98 2.40 1.49
CA ALA A 73 -4.53 3.78 1.55
C ALA A 73 -5.56 4.68 0.86
N TYR A 74 -6.27 5.46 1.66
CA TYR A 74 -7.32 6.38 1.22
C TYR A 74 -6.71 7.75 0.96
N MET A 75 -7.13 8.35 -0.15
CA MET A 75 -6.63 9.62 -0.60
C MET A 75 -7.73 10.62 -0.88
N GLU A 76 -7.38 11.89 -0.76
CA GLU A 76 -8.24 13.01 -1.09
C GLU A 76 -7.57 13.86 -2.16
N ARG A 77 -8.39 14.43 -3.05
CA ARG A 77 -7.90 15.37 -4.07
C ARG A 77 -7.59 16.71 -3.42
N THR A 78 -6.44 17.28 -3.75
CA THR A 78 -6.02 18.62 -3.34
C THR A 78 -5.96 19.54 -4.56
N GLU A 79 -5.62 20.81 -4.36
CA GLU A 79 -5.42 21.76 -5.46
C GLU A 79 -4.27 21.35 -6.40
N ASN A 80 -3.25 20.68 -5.87
CA ASN A 80 -2.00 20.36 -6.56
C ASN A 80 -1.79 18.85 -6.80
N GLY A 81 -2.82 18.03 -6.62
CA GLY A 81 -2.72 16.58 -6.78
C GLY A 81 -3.57 15.83 -5.76
N PHE A 82 -2.94 14.96 -4.98
CA PHE A 82 -3.62 14.12 -4.02
C PHE A 82 -2.81 13.98 -2.73
N VAL A 83 -3.50 13.68 -1.63
CA VAL A 83 -2.87 13.34 -0.36
C VAL A 83 -3.45 12.04 0.16
N ILE A 84 -2.61 11.06 0.47
CA ILE A 84 -3.00 9.91 1.27
C ILE A 84 -2.96 10.34 2.72
N GLN A 85 -4.12 10.35 3.37
CA GLN A 85 -4.26 10.84 4.75
C GLN A 85 -4.70 9.78 5.76
N LYS A 86 -5.20 8.65 5.26
CA LYS A 86 -5.72 7.58 6.10
C LYS A 86 -5.35 6.23 5.51
N VAL A 87 -4.80 5.35 6.35
CA VAL A 87 -4.56 3.95 5.99
C VAL A 87 -5.37 3.07 6.92
N THR A 88 -6.15 2.15 6.35
CA THR A 88 -6.72 1.05 7.13
C THR A 88 -5.77 -0.13 7.06
N VAL A 89 -5.44 -0.69 8.23
CA VAL A 89 -4.48 -1.79 8.37
C VAL A 89 -5.19 -3.03 8.89
N ASN A 90 -4.92 -4.18 8.28
CA ASN A 90 -5.38 -5.48 8.75
C ASN A 90 -4.74 -5.81 10.10
N ARG A 91 -5.54 -6.21 11.10
CA ARG A 91 -5.05 -6.62 12.43
C ARG A 91 -5.52 -8.03 12.81
N LYS A 92 -5.82 -8.86 11.82
CA LYS A 92 -6.18 -10.25 12.03
C LYS A 92 -4.88 -11.06 12.03
N GLU A 93 -4.52 -11.58 13.20
CA GLU A 93 -3.22 -12.20 13.48
C GLU A 93 -2.83 -13.34 12.52
N ASP A 94 -3.79 -14.18 12.12
CA ASP A 94 -3.57 -15.27 11.15
C ASP A 94 -3.38 -14.78 9.70
N GLN A 95 -3.57 -13.48 9.43
CA GLN A 95 -3.34 -12.85 8.13
C GLN A 95 -2.16 -11.88 8.14
N TYR A 96 -1.91 -11.21 9.27
CA TYR A 96 -0.86 -10.21 9.42
C TYR A 96 -0.43 -10.09 10.89
N ALA A 97 0.84 -10.41 11.16
CA ALA A 97 1.38 -10.51 12.52
C ALA A 97 1.95 -9.19 13.06
N GLU A 98 2.23 -8.20 12.20
CA GLU A 98 2.73 -6.91 12.67
C GLU A 98 1.64 -6.18 13.47
N THR A 99 2.03 -5.61 14.60
CA THR A 99 1.15 -4.90 15.53
C THR A 99 1.62 -3.47 15.82
N CYS A 100 2.86 -3.13 15.45
CA CYS A 100 3.44 -1.81 15.61
C CYS A 100 2.94 -0.86 14.51
N ASN A 101 2.10 0.10 14.90
CA ASN A 101 1.59 1.13 13.99
C ASN A 101 2.72 1.91 13.28
N ARG A 102 3.84 2.18 13.95
CA ARG A 102 4.95 2.93 13.35
C ARG A 102 5.62 2.16 12.21
N ARG A 103 5.80 0.83 12.37
CA ARG A 103 6.31 -0.02 11.29
C ARG A 103 5.36 -0.03 10.10
N ASP A 104 4.04 -0.06 10.34
CA ASP A 104 3.05 0.02 9.26
C ASP A 104 3.05 1.36 8.51
N GLU A 105 3.18 2.48 9.23
CA GLU A 105 3.32 3.81 8.62
C GLU A 105 4.54 3.90 7.71
N LEU A 106 5.67 3.36 8.16
CA LEU A 106 6.89 3.33 7.37
C LEU A 106 6.75 2.38 6.18
N LEU A 107 6.20 1.18 6.37
CA LEU A 107 6.08 0.20 5.30
C LEU A 107 5.16 0.68 4.18
N ILE A 108 4.04 1.33 4.48
CA ILE A 108 3.19 1.88 3.42
C ILE A 108 3.90 2.97 2.61
N GLU A 109 4.69 3.83 3.26
CA GLU A 109 5.47 4.88 2.59
C GLU A 109 6.60 4.31 1.75
N ILE A 110 7.28 3.27 2.24
CA ILE A 110 8.27 2.49 1.49
C ILE A 110 7.67 1.90 0.21
N LEU A 111 6.52 1.21 0.34
CA LEU A 111 5.88 0.55 -0.80
C LEU A 111 5.46 1.57 -1.87
N ILE A 112 4.94 2.72 -1.46
CA ILE A 112 4.59 3.81 -2.37
C ILE A 112 5.84 4.39 -3.03
N SER A 113 6.89 4.63 -2.25
CA SER A 113 8.15 5.18 -2.77
C SER A 113 8.78 4.26 -3.81
N GLN A 114 8.87 2.96 -3.52
CA GLN A 114 9.39 1.95 -4.44
C GLN A 114 8.55 1.83 -5.71
N ALA A 115 7.21 1.85 -5.60
CA ALA A 115 6.33 1.83 -6.76
C ALA A 115 6.45 3.08 -7.65
N LEU A 116 6.96 4.18 -7.09
CA LEU A 116 7.27 5.43 -7.78
C LEU A 116 8.76 5.55 -8.18
N ASP A 117 9.56 4.49 -8.01
CA ASP A 117 11.01 4.48 -8.28
C ASP A 117 11.80 5.56 -7.51
N ARG A 118 11.34 5.86 -6.28
CA ARG A 118 11.98 6.79 -5.34
C ARG A 118 12.89 6.04 -4.38
N ASP A 119 13.95 6.71 -3.93
CA ASP A 119 14.82 6.17 -2.89
C ASP A 119 14.07 6.04 -1.56
N ALA A 120 14.03 4.81 -1.04
CA ALA A 120 13.40 4.46 0.22
C ALA A 120 14.42 4.06 1.29
N SER A 121 15.73 4.26 1.06
CA SER A 121 16.80 3.78 1.95
C SER A 121 16.67 4.33 3.37
N VAL A 122 16.42 5.63 3.52
CA VAL A 122 16.20 6.27 4.84
C VAL A 122 14.95 5.73 5.54
N LEU A 123 13.89 5.42 4.79
CA LEU A 123 12.68 4.83 5.36
C LEU A 123 12.95 3.41 5.87
N TRP A 124 13.77 2.64 5.15
CA TRP A 124 14.20 1.31 5.58
C TRP A 124 15.06 1.36 6.84
N GLU A 125 16.02 2.30 6.92
CA GLU A 125 16.80 2.53 8.14
C GLU A 125 15.87 2.79 9.34
N GLN A 126 14.93 3.73 9.20
CA GLN A 126 13.94 4.01 10.23
C GLN A 126 13.07 2.79 10.57
N PHE A 127 12.69 1.99 9.56
CA PHE A 127 11.86 0.80 9.77
C PHE A 127 12.57 -0.23 10.65
N PHE A 128 13.87 -0.42 10.45
CA PHE A 128 14.68 -1.34 11.25
C PHE A 128 15.06 -0.80 12.63
N GLU A 129 14.99 0.51 12.84
CA GLU A 129 15.20 1.16 14.15
C GLU A 129 13.99 1.11 15.08
N VAL A 130 12.79 0.85 14.56
CA VAL A 130 11.60 0.67 15.41
C VAL A 130 11.75 -0.62 16.22
N GLU A 131 11.68 -0.53 17.55
CA GLU A 131 11.69 -1.68 18.48
C GLU A 131 10.44 -2.56 18.34
#